data_AF-A0A8R7PVS0-F1
#
_entry.id   AF-A0A8R7PVS0-F1
#
_cell.length_a   1.000
_cell.length_b   1.000
_cell.length_c   1.000
_cell.angle_alpha   90.00
_cell.angle_beta   90.00
_cell.angle_gamma   90.00
#
_symmetry.space_group_name_H-M   'P 1'
#
loop_
_entity.id
_entity.type
_entity.pdbx_description
1 polymer ?
#
loop_
_entity_poly.entity_id
_entity_poly.type
_entity_poly.pdbx_seq_one_letter_code
_entity_poly.pdbx_strand_id
1 'polypeptide(L)'
;MAEAARKPRPVRCIVKLGGAAITNKGELESIDEESLQSACAQLRQAMSDGAAPEKARGMDWSRRPGDPADPVVDAEGFAGMAGLGLDSNFVVVHGAGSFGHFQASRSGVHKGGLHSTLVKAGFVATRISVTSLNQEIVRALAREGIPSVGMSPFACGWSTQRRNLASANASQIIESLHAGFVPVLHGDAVLDESLDCTILSGDVIIRHLAQLLTPKYVVFLVLLPCLLTMT
;
A
#
# COMPACT_ATOMS: atom_id res chain seq x y z
N MET A 1 27.34 4.86 22.80
CA MET A 1 28.04 4.42 21.59
C MET A 1 27.13 4.72 20.41
N ALA A 2 27.58 5.48 19.42
CA ALA A 2 26.79 5.72 18.21
C ALA A 2 26.79 4.45 17.37
N GLU A 3 25.63 3.81 17.25
CA GLU A 3 25.42 2.70 16.33
C GLU A 3 25.73 3.21 14.91
N ALA A 4 26.70 2.58 14.24
CA ALA A 4 27.10 2.99 12.91
C ALA A 4 25.86 2.94 12.00
N ALA A 5 25.46 4.10 11.45
CA ALA A 5 24.30 4.20 10.57
C ALA A 5 24.40 3.14 9.45
N ARG A 6 23.54 2.11 9.54
CA ARG A 6 23.52 1.01 8.57
C ARG A 6 23.32 1.61 7.20
N LYS A 7 24.26 1.38 6.27
CA LYS A 7 24.13 1.89 4.89
C LYS A 7 22.76 1.47 4.34
N PRO A 8 22.01 2.39 3.72
CA PRO A 8 20.69 2.08 3.20
C PRO A 8 20.81 0.99 2.14
N ARG A 9 20.02 -0.07 2.32
CA ARG A 9 19.98 -1.18 1.37
C ARG A 9 19.13 -0.75 0.17
N PRO A 10 19.54 -1.06 -1.07
CA PRO A 10 18.75 -0.73 -2.24
C PRO A 10 17.40 -1.45 -2.18
N VAL A 11 16.35 -0.79 -2.66
CA VAL A 11 15.02 -1.40 -2.75
C VAL A 11 15.09 -2.59 -3.71
N ARG A 12 14.64 -3.75 -3.26
CA ARG A 12 14.64 -4.97 -4.07
C ARG A 12 13.48 -4.97 -5.04
N CYS A 13 12.28 -4.63 -4.59
CA CYS A 13 11.08 -4.76 -5.40
C CYS A 13 10.03 -3.70 -5.07
N ILE A 14 9.37 -3.16 -6.10
CA ILE A 14 8.12 -2.42 -5.96
C ILE A 14 7.00 -3.28 -6.54
N VAL A 15 5.98 -3.57 -5.74
CA VAL A 15 4.88 -4.46 -6.11
C VAL A 15 3.61 -3.64 -6.28
N LYS A 16 2.95 -3.79 -7.44
CA LYS A 16 1.59 -3.32 -7.65
C LYS A 16 0.58 -4.40 -7.31
N LEU A 17 -0.34 -4.12 -6.39
CA LEU A 17 -1.59 -4.87 -6.27
C LEU A 17 -2.67 -4.16 -7.09
N GLY A 18 -3.02 -4.70 -8.24
CA GLY A 18 -4.10 -4.16 -9.07
C GLY A 18 -5.40 -4.14 -8.28
N GLY A 19 -6.12 -3.01 -8.27
CA GLY A 19 -7.35 -2.90 -7.48
C GLY A 19 -8.38 -3.98 -7.83
N ALA A 20 -8.51 -4.32 -9.12
CA ALA A 20 -9.40 -5.40 -9.58
C ALA A 20 -8.90 -6.82 -9.21
N ALA A 21 -7.65 -6.99 -8.80
CA ALA A 21 -7.08 -8.27 -8.39
C ALA A 21 -7.34 -8.59 -6.91
N ILE A 22 -7.73 -7.60 -6.11
CA ILE A 22 -7.95 -7.74 -4.66
C ILE A 22 -9.33 -7.21 -4.22
N THR A 23 -10.16 -6.76 -5.17
CA THR A 23 -11.51 -6.25 -4.90
C THR A 23 -12.50 -6.77 -5.93
N ASN A 24 -13.76 -6.89 -5.52
CA ASN A 24 -14.86 -7.31 -6.38
C ASN A 24 -15.38 -6.11 -7.18
N LYS A 25 -15.03 -6.04 -8.48
CA LYS A 25 -15.35 -4.89 -9.34
C LYS A 25 -16.85 -4.57 -9.46
N GLY A 26 -17.71 -5.57 -9.26
CA GLY A 26 -19.17 -5.43 -9.33
C GLY A 26 -19.84 -5.00 -8.03
N GLU A 27 -19.11 -4.98 -6.92
CA GLU A 27 -19.67 -4.76 -5.59
C GLU A 27 -18.94 -3.62 -4.89
N LEU A 28 -19.69 -2.65 -4.39
CA LEU A 28 -19.15 -1.46 -3.72
C LEU A 28 -18.37 -1.87 -2.47
N GLU A 29 -17.13 -1.40 -2.35
CA GLU A 29 -16.31 -1.58 -1.13
C GLU A 29 -16.17 -3.05 -0.69
N SER A 30 -16.07 -3.95 -1.67
CA SER A 30 -15.94 -5.38 -1.44
C SER A 30 -14.55 -5.89 -1.80
N ILE A 31 -13.92 -6.60 -0.87
CA ILE A 31 -12.59 -7.21 -0.98
C ILE A 31 -12.73 -8.66 -1.44
N ASP A 32 -11.85 -9.09 -2.32
CA ASP A 32 -11.66 -10.52 -2.59
C ASP A 32 -10.66 -11.07 -1.56
N GLU A 33 -11.18 -11.64 -0.46
CA GLU A 33 -10.37 -12.11 0.66
C GLU A 33 -9.41 -13.23 0.26
N GLU A 34 -9.84 -14.15 -0.61
CA GLU A 34 -9.01 -15.27 -1.06
C GLU A 34 -7.83 -14.77 -1.89
N SER A 35 -8.09 -13.89 -2.86
CA SER A 35 -7.04 -13.29 -3.69
C SER A 35 -6.08 -12.44 -2.86
N LEU A 36 -6.60 -11.67 -1.88
CA LEU A 36 -5.76 -10.86 -1.00
C LEU A 36 -4.87 -11.74 -0.10
N GLN A 37 -5.42 -12.79 0.53
CA GLN A 37 -4.65 -13.73 1.36
C GLN A 37 -3.57 -14.43 0.54
N SER A 38 -3.91 -14.93 -0.65
CA SER A 38 -2.96 -15.56 -1.57
C SER A 38 -1.84 -14.60 -1.97
N ALA A 39 -2.15 -13.34 -2.29
CA ALA A 39 -1.16 -12.33 -2.62
C ALA A 39 -0.22 -12.03 -1.43
N CYS A 40 -0.75 -11.92 -0.21
CA CYS A 40 0.04 -11.68 1.00
C CYS A 40 0.98 -12.87 1.30
N ALA A 41 0.50 -14.10 1.19
CA ALA A 41 1.30 -15.31 1.39
C ALA A 41 2.44 -15.42 0.36
N GLN A 42 2.16 -15.15 -0.92
CA GLN A 42 3.17 -15.16 -1.98
C GLN A 42 4.22 -14.05 -1.78
N LEU A 43 3.79 -12.85 -1.34
CA LEU A 43 4.71 -11.78 -0.98
C LEU A 43 5.62 -12.16 0.18
N ARG A 44 5.04 -12.73 1.24
CA ARG A 44 5.79 -13.23 2.40
C ARG A 44 6.82 -14.27 1.97
N GLN A 45 6.44 -15.22 1.11
CA GLN A 45 7.35 -16.22 0.56
C GLN A 45 8.49 -15.59 -0.24
N ALA A 46 8.21 -14.57 -1.06
CA ALA A 46 9.22 -13.89 -1.88
C ALA A 46 10.20 -13.02 -1.06
N MET A 47 9.80 -12.58 0.13
CA MET A 47 10.64 -11.82 1.08
C MET A 47 11.50 -12.72 1.97
N SER A 48 11.18 -14.01 2.09
CA SER A 48 11.94 -14.96 2.91
C SER A 48 13.27 -15.33 2.25
N ASP A 49 14.36 -15.31 3.03
CA ASP A 49 15.74 -15.57 2.56
C ASP A 49 16.05 -17.07 2.33
N GLY A 50 15.05 -17.89 2.00
CA GLY A 50 15.20 -19.34 1.80
C GLY A 50 15.41 -20.16 3.08
N ALA A 51 15.33 -19.55 4.26
CA ALA A 51 15.21 -20.25 5.54
C ALA A 51 13.87 -21.00 5.60
N ALA A 52 13.83 -22.16 6.29
CA ALA A 52 12.60 -22.92 6.48
C ALA A 52 11.51 -22.01 7.06
N PRO A 53 10.24 -22.15 6.63
CA PRO A 53 9.17 -21.31 7.14
C PRO A 53 8.96 -21.62 8.63
N GLU A 54 9.59 -20.84 9.51
CA GLU A 54 9.06 -20.67 10.85
C GLU A 54 7.64 -20.13 10.71
N LYS A 55 6.74 -20.65 11.54
CA LYS A 55 5.34 -20.22 11.55
C LYS A 55 5.30 -18.70 11.68
N ALA A 56 4.87 -18.01 10.61
CA ALA A 56 4.89 -16.56 10.56
C ALA A 56 4.05 -16.00 11.73
N ARG A 57 4.67 -15.20 12.58
CA ARG A 57 3.99 -14.52 13.69
C ARG A 57 3.36 -13.25 13.14
N GLY A 58 2.03 -13.20 13.16
CA GLY A 58 1.28 -12.02 12.76
C GLY A 58 1.57 -10.82 13.67
N MET A 59 1.69 -9.64 13.05
CA MET A 59 1.95 -8.35 13.71
C MET A 59 0.71 -7.46 13.85
N ASP A 60 -0.45 -7.89 13.33
CA ASP A 60 -1.71 -7.18 13.55
C ASP A 60 -2.31 -7.56 14.92
N TRP A 61 -2.00 -6.79 15.95
CA TRP A 61 -2.59 -6.93 17.29
C TRP A 61 -3.77 -5.97 17.54
N SER A 62 -4.28 -5.34 16.48
CA SER A 62 -5.37 -4.38 16.62
C SER A 62 -6.73 -5.09 16.65
N ARG A 63 -7.59 -4.72 17.59
CA ARG A 63 -8.91 -5.35 17.76
C ARG A 63 -9.93 -4.85 16.73
N ARG A 64 -10.87 -5.72 16.35
CA ARG A 64 -12.13 -5.41 15.66
C ARG A 64 -13.34 -5.93 16.42
N PRO A 65 -14.52 -5.33 16.19
CA PRO A 65 -15.78 -5.94 16.60
C PRO A 65 -15.89 -7.34 16.00
N GLY A 66 -16.08 -8.35 16.86
CA GLY A 66 -16.19 -9.75 16.44
C GLY A 66 -14.89 -10.55 16.42
N ASP A 67 -13.73 -9.92 16.69
CA ASP A 67 -12.51 -10.68 16.94
C ASP A 67 -12.67 -11.54 18.20
N PRO A 68 -12.12 -12.78 18.22
CA PRO A 68 -12.04 -13.55 19.46
C PRO A 68 -11.26 -12.77 20.55
N ALA A 69 -11.37 -13.21 21.80
CA ALA A 69 -10.77 -12.55 22.97
C ALA A 69 -9.28 -12.18 22.77
N ASP A 70 -8.79 -11.24 23.62
CA ASP A 70 -7.50 -10.55 23.55
C ASP A 70 -6.49 -11.18 22.58
N PRO A 71 -6.05 -10.47 21.52
CA PRO A 71 -5.03 -11.02 20.64
C PRO A 71 -3.86 -11.44 21.52
N VAL A 72 -3.51 -12.73 21.49
CA VAL A 72 -2.36 -13.25 22.24
C VAL A 72 -1.15 -12.51 21.71
N VAL A 73 -0.74 -11.47 22.43
CA VAL A 73 0.43 -10.67 22.09
C VAL A 73 1.62 -11.56 22.38
N ASP A 74 2.20 -12.16 21.35
CA ASP A 74 3.43 -12.94 21.48
C ASP A 74 4.65 -12.00 21.63
N ALA A 75 4.53 -10.95 22.46
CA ALA A 75 5.58 -9.97 22.71
C ALA A 75 6.85 -10.65 23.24
N GLU A 76 6.69 -11.66 24.08
CA GLU A 76 7.79 -12.51 24.56
C GLU A 76 8.43 -13.29 23.41
N GLY A 77 7.63 -13.74 22.43
CA GLY A 77 8.12 -14.35 21.20
C GLY A 77 8.93 -13.41 20.32
N PHE A 78 8.55 -12.13 20.20
CA PHE A 78 9.32 -11.14 19.45
C PHE A 78 10.58 -10.67 20.20
N ALA A 79 10.54 -10.58 21.53
CA ALA A 79 11.66 -10.12 22.36
C ALA A 79 12.92 -11.01 22.24
N GLY A 80 12.76 -12.28 21.88
CA GLY A 80 13.86 -13.23 21.67
C GLY A 80 14.39 -13.31 20.23
N MET A 81 13.80 -12.59 19.26
CA MET A 81 14.18 -12.71 17.84
C MET A 81 15.35 -11.79 17.49
N ALA A 82 16.36 -12.33 16.81
CA ALA A 82 17.46 -11.53 16.25
C ALA A 82 17.03 -10.67 15.04
N GLY A 83 15.88 -10.94 14.45
CA GLY A 83 15.28 -10.23 13.33
C GLY A 83 14.12 -11.03 12.72
N LEU A 84 13.34 -10.44 11.82
CA LEU A 84 12.13 -11.06 11.23
C LEU A 84 12.42 -12.15 10.17
N GLY A 85 13.69 -12.41 9.85
CA GLY A 85 14.09 -13.34 8.79
C GLY A 85 13.62 -12.95 7.39
N LEU A 86 13.39 -11.65 7.16
CA LEU A 86 12.87 -11.10 5.91
C LEU A 86 13.82 -10.09 5.28
N ASP A 87 13.88 -10.12 3.95
CA ASP A 87 14.31 -9.01 3.12
C ASP A 87 13.16 -8.01 2.94
N SER A 88 12.99 -7.10 3.90
CA SER A 88 11.90 -6.11 3.90
C SER A 88 12.13 -4.90 2.98
N ASN A 89 13.11 -4.95 2.06
CA ASN A 89 13.37 -3.87 1.10
C ASN A 89 12.36 -3.85 -0.06
N PHE A 90 11.07 -3.84 0.28
CA PHE A 90 9.95 -3.87 -0.64
C PHE A 90 9.07 -2.64 -0.43
N VAL A 91 8.43 -2.18 -1.50
CA VAL A 91 7.33 -1.20 -1.44
C VAL A 91 6.11 -1.82 -2.10
N VAL A 92 4.95 -1.70 -1.46
CA VAL A 92 3.68 -2.15 -2.02
C VAL A 92 2.87 -0.93 -2.44
N VAL A 93 2.27 -0.96 -3.62
CA VAL A 93 1.34 0.05 -4.10
C VAL A 93 0.07 -0.64 -4.57
N HIS A 94 -1.10 -0.28 -4.06
CA HIS A 94 -2.36 -0.86 -4.54
C HIS A 94 -3.23 0.13 -5.31
N GLY A 95 -4.04 -0.40 -6.23
CA GLY A 95 -5.11 0.37 -6.88
C GLY A 95 -6.31 0.54 -5.96
N ALA A 96 -7.19 1.51 -6.26
CA ALA A 96 -8.36 1.78 -5.43
C ALA A 96 -9.49 0.73 -5.57
N GLY A 97 -9.54 -0.01 -6.69
CA GLY A 97 -10.55 -1.06 -6.88
C GLY A 97 -11.99 -0.54 -6.76
N SER A 98 -12.85 -1.34 -6.13
CA SER A 98 -14.23 -0.96 -5.79
C SER A 98 -14.34 0.12 -4.70
N PHE A 99 -13.24 0.52 -4.06
CA PHE A 99 -13.17 1.54 -3.00
C PHE A 99 -12.83 2.95 -3.52
N GLY A 100 -12.71 3.14 -4.83
CA GLY A 100 -12.49 4.48 -5.39
C GLY A 100 -13.25 4.75 -6.66
N HIS A 101 -13.40 3.75 -7.53
CA HIS A 101 -14.02 3.97 -8.84
C HIS A 101 -15.48 4.44 -8.74
N PHE A 102 -16.27 3.90 -7.81
CA PHE A 102 -17.68 4.25 -7.67
C PHE A 102 -17.85 5.71 -7.20
N GLN A 103 -17.15 6.07 -6.13
CA GLN A 103 -17.21 7.39 -5.49
C GLN A 103 -16.66 8.47 -6.44
N ALA A 104 -15.47 8.26 -7.02
CA ALA A 104 -14.80 9.24 -7.87
C ALA A 104 -15.48 9.45 -9.24
N SER A 105 -16.07 8.40 -9.81
CA SER A 105 -16.81 8.49 -11.09
C SER A 105 -18.13 9.24 -10.90
N ARG A 106 -18.93 8.86 -9.88
CA ARG A 106 -20.25 9.44 -9.62
C ARG A 106 -20.20 10.93 -9.26
N SER A 107 -19.14 11.37 -8.59
CA SER A 107 -18.96 12.74 -8.12
C SER A 107 -18.13 13.63 -9.05
N GLY A 108 -17.39 13.05 -9.99
CA GLY A 108 -16.53 13.80 -10.90
C GLY A 108 -15.20 14.27 -10.30
N VAL A 109 -14.72 13.68 -9.19
CA VAL A 109 -13.44 14.06 -8.53
C VAL A 109 -12.25 14.09 -9.50
N HIS A 110 -12.20 13.15 -10.44
CA HIS A 110 -11.15 13.08 -11.47
C HIS A 110 -11.16 14.26 -12.47
N LYS A 111 -12.23 15.07 -12.48
CA LYS A 111 -12.36 16.26 -13.33
C LYS A 111 -11.94 17.53 -12.59
N GLY A 112 -11.84 17.51 -11.27
CA GLY A 112 -11.56 18.67 -10.44
C GLY A 112 -12.78 19.54 -10.13
N GLY A 113 -12.54 20.69 -9.51
CA GLY A 113 -13.56 21.67 -9.16
C GLY A 113 -14.10 21.53 -7.74
N LEU A 114 -13.24 21.72 -6.73
CA LEU A 114 -13.63 21.61 -5.31
C LEU A 114 -14.61 22.70 -4.84
N HIS A 115 -14.88 23.70 -5.68
CA HIS A 115 -15.97 24.65 -5.47
C HIS A 115 -17.37 24.00 -5.57
N SER A 116 -17.50 22.89 -6.30
CA SER A 116 -18.74 22.11 -6.33
C SER A 116 -18.89 21.26 -5.07
N THR A 117 -20.02 21.41 -4.37
CA THR A 117 -20.32 20.61 -3.18
C THR A 117 -20.34 19.11 -3.48
N LEU A 118 -20.80 18.70 -4.67
CA LEU A 118 -20.80 17.30 -5.10
C LEU A 118 -19.37 16.76 -5.25
N VAL A 119 -18.48 17.51 -5.88
CA VAL A 119 -17.07 17.12 -6.06
C VAL A 119 -16.37 17.07 -4.70
N LYS A 120 -16.60 18.06 -3.83
CA LYS A 120 -16.04 18.11 -2.48
C LYS A 120 -16.49 16.91 -1.63
N ALA A 121 -17.79 16.60 -1.62
CA ALA A 121 -18.32 15.43 -0.93
C ALA A 121 -17.77 14.12 -1.53
N GLY A 122 -17.66 14.06 -2.84
CA GLY A 122 -17.05 12.94 -3.57
C GLY A 122 -15.58 12.73 -3.22
N PHE A 123 -14.81 13.81 -3.07
CA PHE A 123 -13.41 13.76 -2.68
C PHE A 123 -13.28 13.15 -1.29
N VAL A 124 -14.08 13.61 -0.33
CA VAL A 124 -14.13 13.06 1.02
C VAL A 124 -14.51 11.57 1.00
N ALA A 125 -15.59 11.20 0.31
CA ALA A 125 -16.05 9.82 0.23
C ALA A 125 -15.02 8.88 -0.43
N THR A 126 -14.39 9.33 -1.53
CA THR A 126 -13.33 8.58 -2.21
C THR A 126 -12.15 8.33 -1.27
N ARG A 127 -11.74 9.35 -0.51
CA ARG A 127 -10.64 9.26 0.45
C ARG A 127 -10.92 8.28 1.56
N ILE A 128 -12.06 8.43 2.24
CA ILE A 128 -12.48 7.51 3.30
C ILE A 128 -12.41 6.09 2.79
N SER A 129 -13.06 5.82 1.66
CA SER A 129 -13.15 4.49 1.08
C SER A 129 -11.76 3.90 0.73
N VAL A 130 -10.92 4.61 -0.02
CA VAL A 130 -9.62 4.08 -0.42
C VAL A 130 -8.64 3.91 0.75
N THR A 131 -8.72 4.79 1.77
CA THR A 131 -7.92 4.64 2.99
C THR A 131 -8.38 3.47 3.85
N SER A 132 -9.69 3.14 3.85
CA SER A 132 -10.21 1.91 4.46
C SER A 132 -9.64 0.68 3.77
N LEU A 133 -9.64 0.62 2.43
CA LEU A 133 -9.00 -0.47 1.69
C LEU A 133 -7.52 -0.61 2.03
N ASN A 134 -6.79 0.50 2.10
CA ASN A 134 -5.38 0.49 2.48
C ASN A 134 -5.18 -0.12 3.88
N GLN A 135 -6.03 0.21 4.83
CA GLN A 135 -5.97 -0.36 6.17
C GLN A 135 -6.22 -1.88 6.16
N GLU A 136 -7.17 -2.37 5.37
CA GLU A 136 -7.40 -3.82 5.23
C GLU A 136 -6.19 -4.55 4.66
N ILE A 137 -5.56 -3.99 3.63
CA ILE A 137 -4.37 -4.59 3.00
C ILE A 137 -3.18 -4.59 3.95
N VAL A 138 -2.93 -3.47 4.65
CA VAL A 138 -1.87 -3.38 5.68
C VAL A 138 -2.08 -4.45 6.75
N ARG A 139 -3.32 -4.62 7.22
CA ARG A 139 -3.63 -5.67 8.20
C ARG A 139 -3.41 -7.08 7.66
N ALA A 140 -3.83 -7.36 6.43
CA ALA A 140 -3.61 -8.67 5.80
C ALA A 140 -2.11 -8.99 5.69
N LEU A 141 -1.30 -8.03 5.24
CA LEU A 141 0.16 -8.18 5.19
C LEU A 141 0.76 -8.38 6.60
N ALA A 142 0.32 -7.59 7.58
CA ALA A 142 0.78 -7.72 8.97
C ALA A 142 0.43 -9.09 9.58
N ARG A 143 -0.74 -9.64 9.29
CA ARG A 143 -1.14 -11.00 9.73
C ARG A 143 -0.24 -12.10 9.15
N GLU A 144 0.28 -11.90 7.94
CA GLU A 144 1.31 -12.76 7.32
C GLU A 144 2.73 -12.50 7.85
N GLY A 145 2.88 -11.65 8.86
CA GLY A 145 4.19 -11.33 9.45
C GLY A 145 5.04 -10.40 8.58
N ILE A 146 4.43 -9.61 7.69
CA ILE A 146 5.11 -8.55 6.94
C ILE A 146 5.00 -7.24 7.74
N PRO A 147 6.10 -6.52 8.04
CA PRO A 147 6.10 -5.31 8.87
C PRO A 147 5.57 -4.11 8.07
N SER A 148 4.30 -4.18 7.68
CA SER A 148 3.68 -3.24 6.74
C SER A 148 3.16 -1.99 7.44
N VAL A 149 3.34 -0.84 6.79
CA VAL A 149 2.84 0.47 7.27
C VAL A 149 2.15 1.22 6.13
N GLY A 150 0.93 1.68 6.38
CA GLY A 150 0.14 2.42 5.40
C GLY A 150 0.61 3.87 5.24
N MET A 151 0.72 4.34 4.00
CA MET A 151 1.13 5.71 3.67
C MET A 151 0.23 6.29 2.56
N SER A 152 -0.68 7.19 2.93
CA SER A 152 -1.55 7.89 1.96
C SER A 152 -0.75 8.98 1.23
N PRO A 153 -0.68 8.95 -0.12
CA PRO A 153 -0.04 10.02 -0.89
C PRO A 153 -0.54 11.42 -0.53
N PHE A 154 -1.85 11.60 -0.33
CA PHE A 154 -2.38 12.89 0.12
C PHE A 154 -1.86 13.29 1.50
N ALA A 155 -1.82 12.36 2.46
CA ALA A 155 -1.33 12.66 3.81
C ALA A 155 0.17 13.00 3.80
N CYS A 156 0.93 12.40 2.87
CA CYS A 156 2.33 12.74 2.62
C CYS A 156 2.52 14.04 1.81
N GLY A 157 1.45 14.78 1.52
CA GLY A 157 1.51 16.06 0.82
C GLY A 157 1.81 15.96 -0.67
N TRP A 158 1.55 14.81 -1.31
CA TRP A 158 1.72 14.67 -2.75
C TRP A 158 0.64 15.46 -3.48
N SER A 159 1.04 16.18 -4.52
CA SER A 159 0.17 17.04 -5.31
C SER A 159 0.37 16.82 -6.80
N THR A 160 -0.61 17.29 -7.56
CA THR A 160 -0.59 17.23 -9.03
C THR A 160 -0.77 18.62 -9.62
N GLN A 161 -0.42 18.78 -10.88
CA GLN A 161 -0.72 19.95 -11.68
C GLN A 161 -1.16 19.49 -13.06
N ARG A 162 -2.37 19.85 -13.46
CA ARG A 162 -2.98 19.40 -14.73
C ARG A 162 -2.94 17.87 -14.84
N ARG A 163 -3.24 17.17 -13.74
CA ARG A 163 -3.27 15.70 -13.61
C ARG A 163 -1.91 14.99 -13.72
N ASN A 164 -0.81 15.74 -13.74
CA ASN A 164 0.54 15.17 -13.68
C ASN A 164 1.10 15.35 -12.28
N LEU A 165 1.94 14.41 -11.82
CA LEU A 165 2.61 14.52 -10.53
C LEU A 165 3.46 15.79 -10.49
N ALA A 166 3.19 16.68 -9.53
CA ALA A 166 3.88 17.97 -9.40
C ALA A 166 4.85 17.96 -8.21
N SER A 167 4.39 17.47 -7.06
CA SER A 167 5.20 17.30 -5.86
C SER A 167 4.95 15.92 -5.24
N ALA A 168 6.01 15.24 -4.86
CA ALA A 168 5.96 13.90 -4.27
C ALA A 168 7.19 13.63 -3.40
N ASN A 169 7.15 14.13 -2.16
CA ASN A 169 8.19 13.89 -1.18
C ASN A 169 8.13 12.43 -0.70
N ALA A 170 9.25 11.71 -0.85
CA ALA A 170 9.38 10.31 -0.46
C ALA A 170 10.24 10.09 0.80
N SER A 171 10.62 11.13 1.53
CA SER A 171 11.46 11.03 2.74
C SER A 171 10.88 10.06 3.77
N GLN A 172 9.57 10.12 4.02
CA GLN A 172 8.89 9.20 4.94
C GLN A 172 8.94 7.74 4.47
N ILE A 173 8.82 7.52 3.15
CA ILE A 173 8.92 6.18 2.54
C ILE A 173 10.34 5.63 2.73
N ILE A 174 11.35 6.46 2.48
CA ILE A 174 12.76 6.11 2.63
C ILE A 174 13.12 5.83 4.09
N GLU A 175 12.69 6.69 5.01
CA GLU A 175 12.89 6.50 6.46
C GLU A 175 12.24 5.22 6.96
N SER A 176 11.03 4.91 6.48
CA SER A 176 10.32 3.67 6.80
C SER A 176 11.07 2.44 6.28
N LEU A 177 11.60 2.47 5.06
CA LEU A 177 12.44 1.40 4.53
C LEU A 177 13.72 1.23 5.36
N HIS A 178 14.35 2.33 5.78
CA HIS A 178 15.55 2.27 6.64
C HIS A 178 15.24 1.67 8.01
N ALA A 179 14.05 1.93 8.55
CA ALA A 179 13.55 1.32 9.79
C ALA A 179 13.15 -0.16 9.63
N GLY A 180 13.17 -0.70 8.41
CA GLY A 180 12.87 -2.11 8.12
C GLY A 180 11.40 -2.42 7.89
N PHE A 181 10.53 -1.39 7.79
CA PHE A 181 9.14 -1.55 7.42
C PHE A 181 8.97 -1.73 5.90
N VAL A 182 7.82 -2.27 5.50
CA VAL A 182 7.34 -2.33 4.12
C VAL A 182 6.28 -1.22 3.93
N PRO A 183 6.61 -0.09 3.27
CA PRO A 183 5.62 0.95 2.99
C PRO A 183 4.54 0.45 2.04
N VAL A 184 3.28 0.72 2.38
CA VAL A 184 2.10 0.39 1.57
C VAL A 184 1.42 1.69 1.16
N LEU A 185 1.50 2.02 -0.13
CA LEU A 185 0.85 3.17 -0.74
C LEU A 185 -0.36 2.74 -1.56
N HIS A 186 -1.17 3.71 -1.96
CA HIS A 186 -2.38 3.46 -2.73
C HIS A 186 -2.67 4.56 -3.74
N GLY A 187 -3.39 4.22 -4.81
CA GLY A 187 -4.03 5.24 -5.64
C GLY A 187 -4.93 6.11 -4.77
N ASP A 188 -4.88 7.42 -4.94
CA ASP A 188 -5.45 8.36 -3.97
C ASP A 188 -6.13 9.55 -4.65
N ALA A 189 -7.04 10.21 -3.96
CA ALA A 189 -7.55 11.51 -4.38
C ALA A 189 -6.64 12.60 -3.78
N VAL A 190 -6.01 13.40 -4.64
CA VAL A 190 -5.01 14.40 -4.24
C VAL A 190 -5.42 15.80 -4.68
N LEU A 191 -4.79 16.81 -4.08
CA LEU A 191 -4.94 18.19 -4.55
C LEU A 191 -4.23 18.37 -5.89
N ASP A 192 -4.85 19.17 -6.76
CA ASP A 192 -4.28 19.58 -8.04
C ASP A 192 -4.20 21.10 -8.09
N GLU A 193 -3.04 21.65 -8.44
CA GLU A 193 -2.79 23.09 -8.46
C GLU A 193 -3.58 23.82 -9.57
N SER A 194 -4.02 23.10 -10.61
CA SER A 194 -4.78 23.67 -11.73
C SER A 194 -6.26 23.28 -11.73
N LEU A 195 -6.61 22.14 -11.12
CA LEU A 195 -7.96 21.56 -11.13
C LEU A 195 -8.61 21.51 -9.75
N ASP A 196 -7.98 22.06 -8.71
CA ASP A 196 -8.27 21.90 -7.28
C ASP A 196 -8.02 20.48 -6.75
N CYS A 197 -8.46 19.44 -7.46
CA CYS A 197 -8.22 18.04 -7.11
C CYS A 197 -8.23 17.12 -8.33
N THR A 198 -7.66 15.93 -8.17
CA THR A 198 -7.76 14.84 -9.16
C THR A 198 -7.46 13.48 -8.50
N ILE A 199 -7.46 12.42 -9.31
CA ILE A 199 -7.02 11.09 -8.90
C ILE A 199 -5.57 10.88 -9.29
N LEU A 200 -4.73 10.55 -8.30
CA LEU A 200 -3.39 10.04 -8.49
C LEU A 200 -3.44 8.51 -8.58
N SER A 201 -3.14 7.95 -9.75
CA SER A 201 -3.19 6.50 -9.93
C SER A 201 -1.98 5.80 -9.32
N GLY A 202 -2.17 4.55 -8.91
CA GLY A 202 -1.06 3.71 -8.44
C GLY A 202 0.03 3.50 -9.49
N ASP A 203 -0.26 3.62 -10.79
CA ASP A 203 0.75 3.51 -11.86
C ASP A 203 1.68 4.72 -11.87
N VAL A 204 1.15 5.92 -11.66
CA VAL A 204 1.96 7.14 -11.53
C VAL A 204 2.86 7.05 -10.29
N ILE A 205 2.32 6.53 -9.17
CA ILE A 205 3.09 6.32 -7.94
C ILE A 205 4.25 5.35 -8.18
N ILE A 206 3.98 4.19 -8.80
CA ILE A 206 5.03 3.20 -9.09
C ILE A 206 6.11 3.78 -9.99
N ARG A 207 5.73 4.49 -11.06
CA ARG A 207 6.68 5.13 -11.97
C ARG A 207 7.60 6.09 -11.22
N HIS A 208 7.03 6.97 -10.39
CA HIS A 208 7.79 7.94 -9.59
C HIS A 208 8.76 7.24 -8.64
N LEU A 209 8.27 6.25 -7.88
CA LEU A 209 9.09 5.52 -6.92
C LEU A 209 10.17 4.67 -7.60
N ALA A 210 9.89 4.07 -8.75
CA ALA A 210 10.89 3.31 -9.50
C ALA A 210 12.04 4.18 -10.00
N GLN A 211 11.72 5.41 -10.46
CA GLN A 211 12.73 6.40 -10.86
C GLN A 211 13.58 6.87 -9.67
N LEU A 212 12.96 7.04 -8.50
CA LEU A 212 13.63 7.55 -7.31
C LEU A 212 14.47 6.50 -6.59
N LEU A 213 13.92 5.29 -6.42
CA LEU A 213 14.48 4.24 -5.57
C LEU A 213 15.29 3.21 -6.37
N THR A 214 15.18 3.23 -7.70
CA THR A 214 15.89 2.33 -8.62
C THR A 214 15.81 0.85 -8.18
N PRO A 215 14.61 0.29 -8.02
CA PRO A 215 14.45 -1.05 -7.51
C PRO A 215 14.99 -2.09 -8.50
N LYS A 216 15.40 -3.26 -8.00
CA LYS A 216 15.82 -4.37 -8.86
C LYS A 216 14.67 -4.92 -9.72
N TYR A 217 13.44 -4.91 -9.17
CA TYR A 217 12.25 -5.41 -9.85
C TYR A 217 11.05 -4.47 -9.65
N VAL A 218 10.17 -4.42 -10.66
CA VAL A 218 8.82 -3.88 -10.53
C VAL A 218 7.84 -4.96 -10.97
N VAL A 219 6.95 -5.37 -10.07
CA VAL A 219 6.04 -6.51 -10.29
C VAL A 219 4.60 -6.01 -10.29
N PHE A 220 3.79 -6.44 -11.26
CA PHE A 220 2.37 -6.10 -11.35
C PHE A 220 1.51 -7.35 -11.12
N LEU A 221 0.81 -7.39 -9.99
CA LEU A 221 -0.24 -8.38 -9.72
C LEU A 221 -1.56 -7.82 -10.26
N VAL A 222 -1.96 -8.32 -11.42
CA VAL A 222 -3.18 -7.90 -12.12
C VAL A 222 -4.09 -9.10 -12.35
N LEU A 223 -5.40 -8.86 -12.41
CA LEU A 223 -6.36 -9.90 -12.73
C LEU A 223 -6.26 -10.22 -14.24
N LEU A 224 -5.40 -11.17 -14.59
CA LEU A 224 -5.26 -11.82 -15.88
C LEU A 224 -5.03 -13.32 -15.62
N PRO A 225 -5.37 -14.23 -16.54
CA PRO A 225 -4.96 -15.62 -16.42
C PRO A 225 -3.42 -15.84 -16.44
N CYS A 226 -2.59 -14.79 -16.48
CA CYS A 226 -1.12 -14.85 -16.46
C CYS A 226 -0.49 -13.58 -15.83
N LEU A 227 0.59 -13.77 -15.05
CA LEU A 227 1.45 -12.73 -14.47
C LEU A 227 2.25 -12.02 -15.59
N LEU A 228 2.24 -10.68 -15.64
CA LEU A 228 3.11 -9.89 -16.53
C LEU A 228 4.29 -9.33 -15.72
N THR A 229 5.50 -9.79 -16.03
CA THR A 229 6.74 -9.13 -15.61
C THR A 229 7.19 -8.16 -16.68
N MET A 230 7.42 -6.89 -16.31
CA MET A 230 8.11 -5.93 -17.18
C MET A 230 9.58 -5.90 -16.76
N THR A 231 10.47 -6.30 -17.69
CA THR A 231 11.93 -6.28 -17.53
C THR A 231 12.50 -4.88 -17.74
#